data_AF-A0A2I0V7A8-F1
#
_entry.id   AF-A0A2I0V7A8-F1
#
_cell.length_a   1.000
_cell.length_b   1.000
_cell.length_c   1.000
_cell.angle_alpha   90.00
_cell.angle_beta   90.00
_cell.angle_gamma   90.00
#
_symmetry.space_group_name_H-M   'P 1'
#
loop_
_entity.id
_entity.type
_entity.pdbx_description
1 polymer ?
#
loop_
_entity_poly.entity_id
_entity_poly.type
_entity_poly.pdbx_seq_one_letter_code
_entity_poly.pdbx_strand_id
1 'polypeptide(L)' 'MPRAAKAYAIILIPKSSHAFFINYFKPISLCNIFYKLVANRIQLFFPYIIHLSQSGFIK' A
#
# COMPACT_ATOMS: atom_id res chain seq x y z
N MET A 1 19.10 -3.15 11.17
CA MET A 1 18.38 -1.99 10.61
C MET A 1 18.06 -1.00 11.73
N PRO A 2 18.27 0.31 11.53
CA PRO A 2 17.89 1.34 12.51
C PRO A 2 16.38 1.29 12.80
N ARG A 3 15.97 1.68 14.01
CA ARG A 3 14.56 1.62 14.44
C ARG A 3 13.63 2.44 13.52
N ALA A 4 14.11 3.61 13.08
CA ALA A 4 13.40 4.47 12.11
C ALA A 4 13.21 3.83 10.73
N ALA A 5 14.07 2.89 10.32
CA ALA A 5 13.94 2.20 9.03
C ALA A 5 12.77 1.20 8.99
N LYS A 6 12.07 0.99 10.12
CA LYS A 6 10.84 0.19 10.19
C LYS A 6 9.63 1.01 10.65
N ALA A 7 9.78 2.33 10.82
CA ALA A 7 8.68 3.19 11.22
C ALA A 7 7.71 3.42 10.04
N TYR A 8 6.44 3.60 10.37
CA TYR A 8 5.36 3.93 9.43
C TYR A 8 4.59 5.11 10.00
N ALA A 9 4.24 6.07 9.15
CA ALA A 9 3.27 7.10 9.51
C ALA A 9 1.87 6.61 9.08
N ILE A 10 0.88 6.75 9.94
CA ILE A 10 -0.52 6.48 9.57
C ILE A 10 -1.16 7.82 9.25
N ILE A 11 -1.71 7.94 8.04
CA ILE A 11 -2.47 9.11 7.60
C ILE A 11 -3.94 8.73 7.38
N LEU A 12 -4.84 9.64 7.71
CA LEU A 12 -6.27 9.50 7.48
C LEU A 12 -6.65 10.28 6.23
N ILE A 13 -7.07 9.58 5.16
CA ILE A 13 -7.52 10.21 3.93
C ILE A 13 -9.05 10.20 3.88
N PRO A 14 -9.73 11.34 3.67
CA PRO A 14 -11.19 11.39 3.56
C PRO A 14 -11.66 10.60 2.34
N LYS A 15 -12.70 9.77 2.50
CA LYS A 15 -13.31 9.00 1.39
C LYS A 15 -14.31 9.82 0.55
N SER A 16 -14.75 10.97 1.05
CA SER A 16 -15.70 11.88 0.39
C SER A 16 -15.41 13.33 0.78
N SER A 17 -15.95 14.27 0.01
CA SER A 17 -15.76 15.72 0.22
C SER A 17 -16.30 16.24 1.56
N HIS A 18 -17.22 15.51 2.19
CA HIS A 18 -17.91 15.90 3.43
C HIS A 18 -17.65 14.88 4.55
N ALA A 19 -16.36 14.62 4.81
CA ALA A 19 -15.94 13.67 5.83
C ALA A 19 -15.98 14.30 7.24
N PHE A 20 -17.06 14.08 7.99
CA PHE A 20 -17.24 14.62 9.35
C PHE A 20 -16.95 13.61 10.47
N PHE A 21 -17.15 12.32 10.23
CA PHE A 21 -16.91 11.27 11.22
C PHE A 21 -15.61 10.52 10.92
N ILE A 22 -14.92 10.06 11.96
CA ILE A 22 -13.66 9.31 11.83
C ILE A 22 -13.77 8.08 10.91
N ASN A 23 -14.93 7.42 10.92
CA ASN A 23 -15.23 6.26 10.07
C ASN A 23 -15.32 6.60 8.57
N TYR A 24 -15.36 7.89 8.22
CA TYR A 24 -15.35 8.37 6.83
C TYR A 24 -13.93 8.54 6.28
N PHE A 25 -12.91 8.36 7.11
CA PHE A 25 -11.52 8.36 6.69
C PHE A 25 -11.04 6.92 6.47
N LYS A 26 -10.18 6.76 5.47
CA LYS A 26 -9.43 5.52 5.25
C LYS A 26 -8.04 5.71 5.86
N PRO A 27 -7.63 4.87 6.83
CA PRO A 27 -6.25 4.87 7.28
C PRO A 27 -5.35 4.30 6.19
N ILE A 28 -4.27 5.00 5.89
CA ILE A 28 -3.21 4.54 4.99
C ILE A 28 -1.89 4.56 5.75
N SER A 29 -1.18 3.44 5.72
CA SER A 29 0.19 3.36 6.24
C SER A 29 1.14 3.86 5.16
N LEU A 30 1.84 4.97 5.45
CA LEU A 30 2.94 5.48 4.64
C LEU A 30 4.20 4.70 5.02
N CYS A 31 4.47 3.65 4.24
CA CYS A 31 5.68 2.88 4.34
C CYS A 31 6.86 3.59 3.70
N ASN A 32 8.05 3.29 4.17
CA ASN A 32 9.27 3.83 3.57
C ASN A 32 9.60 3.18 2.21
N ILE A 33 10.62 3.73 1.56
CA ILE A 33 11.08 3.29 0.24
C ILE A 33 11.56 1.82 0.20
N PHE A 34 12.03 1.25 1.32
CA PHE A 34 12.50 -0.14 1.34
C PHE A 34 11.38 -1.13 0.98
N TYR A 35 10.16 -0.89 1.48
CA TYR A 35 9.01 -1.73 1.13
C TYR A 35 8.66 -1.63 -0.36
N LYS A 36 8.75 -0.43 -0.95
CA LYS A 36 8.55 -0.23 -2.39
C LYS A 36 9.62 -0.94 -3.22
N LEU A 37 10.88 -0.92 -2.78
CA LEU A 37 11.97 -1.63 -3.45
C LEU A 37 11.72 -3.14 -3.48
N VAL A 38 11.35 -3.73 -2.33
CA VAL A 38 11.03 -5.17 -2.26
C VAL A 38 9.84 -5.51 -3.15
N ALA A 39 8.76 -4.72 -3.10
CA ALA A 39 7.60 -4.92 -3.96
C ALA A 39 7.96 -4.91 -5.46
N ASN A 40 8.78 -3.95 -5.90
CA ASN A 40 9.27 -3.88 -7.28
C ASN A 40 10.11 -5.11 -7.69
N ARG A 41 10.83 -5.74 -6.76
CA ARG A 41 11.57 -6.98 -7.05
C ARG A 41 10.64 -8.19 -7.18
N ILE A 42 9.61 -8.27 -6.33
CA ILE A 42 8.64 -9.38 -6.37
C ILE A 42 7.73 -9.25 -7.61
N GLN A 43 7.40 -8.03 -8.03
CA GLN A 43 6.52 -7.76 -9.17
C GLN A 43 6.93 -8.52 -10.44
N LEU A 44 8.24 -8.69 -10.69
CA LEU A 44 8.76 -9.43 -11.84
C LEU A 44 8.28 -10.90 -11.91
N PHE A 45 7.88 -11.48 -10.79
CA PHE A 45 7.42 -12.87 -10.72
C PHE A 45 5.90 -13.01 -10.78
N PHE A 46 5.14 -11.93 -10.57
CA PHE A 46 3.66 -11.98 -10.57
C PHE A 46 3.08 -12.61 -11.85
N PRO A 47 3.56 -12.30 -13.07
CA PRO A 47 3.00 -12.89 -14.30
C PRO A 47 3.02 -14.42 -14.36
N TYR A 48 3.92 -15.06 -13.61
CA TYR A 48 4.08 -16.52 -13.60
C TYR A 48 3.28 -17.22 -12.49
N ILE A 49 2.72 -16.46 -11.54
CA ILE A 49 2.08 -16.99 -10.32
C ILE A 49 0.59 -16.62 -10.26
N ILE A 50 0.20 -15.49 -10.84
CA ILE A 50 -1.19 -15.03 -10.82
C ILE A 50 -2.09 -15.89 -11.71
N HIS A 51 -3.32 -16.13 -11.24
CA HIS A 51 -4.34 -16.82 -12.01
C HIS A 51 -4.86 -15.92 -13.15
N LEU A 52 -5.24 -16.53 -14.28
CA LEU A 52 -5.74 -15.84 -15.48
C LEU A 52 -6.98 -14.97 -15.23
N SER A 53 -7.78 -15.27 -14.20
CA SER A 53 -8.96 -14.49 -13.83
C SER A 53 -8.66 -13.24 -13.02
N GLN A 54 -7.42 -13.04 -12.59
CA GLN A 54 -7.03 -11.83 -11.88
C GLN A 54 -7.17 -10.65 -12.85
N SER A 55 -7.70 -9.54 -12.37
CA SER A 55 -7.87 -8.30 -13.16
C SER A 55 -7.37 -7.07 -12.43
N GLY A 56 -7.39 -7.08 -11.10
CA GLY A 56 -6.87 -6.01 -10.25
C GLY A 56 -5.36 -6.10 -10.06
N PHE A 57 -4.69 -4.94 -10.15
CA PHE A 57 -3.26 -4.78 -9.80
C PHE A 57 -2.29 -5.66 -10.61
N ILE A 58 -2.65 -5.95 -11.86
CA ILE A 58 -1.75 -6.61 -12.82
C ILE A 58 -0.98 -5.52 -13.57
N LYS A 59 0.32 -5.42 -13.31
CA LYS A 59 1.28 -4.67 -14.11
C LYS A 59 2.59 -5.44 -14.19
#